data_AF-W9YY06-F1
#
_entry.id   AF-W9YY06-F1
#
_cell.length_a   1.000
_cell.length_b   1.000
_cell.length_c   1.000
_cell.angle_alpha   90.00
_cell.angle_beta   90.00
_cell.angle_gamma   90.00
#
_symmetry.space_group_name_H-M   'P 1'
#
loop_
_entity.id
_entity.type
_entity.pdbx_description
1 polymer ?
#
loop_
_entity_poly.entity_id
_entity_poly.type
_entity_poly.pdbx_seq_one_letter_code
_entity_poly.pdbx_strand_id
1 'polypeptide(L)'
;MSAPSKKEILHILSTPSPREPPQTSILRQHAYNLISQSDDTTTTGTTSTTSNKNNSNNNNLNSLPNTIHELLTTTLKPLFTPTKHPSLTSTGRKNLLSSPTPALGSSLTRFHGFANDDELAIKPWKAAPFTVPLLHYILGSYASLPDHAQRKAAIEAHFFLLVPPLLNMIDDHDSRYKAAGCSLVRELCEVLRSAASDMLQRTGLGEVFADALRANFLMLPPLTPEGESLDVLGELYPAFLALVDARFGKSDDDGKVEVEVEVDVIAPTSTKNPPTQVTSNTKNPTTPAITNTTDATTTKRPNAGVGSETSDMGTRHQRQHQQTQTDIRPHPDPRDKQLRLSLLTTLYRHGISASLAHLASSASGSLSSSTSPMLTTYLLTQIPPVFNRLGITSVKHFQTLLPTLRVSLMDPFILVAPAMPMPIPQKRERGMNGKPTTTTTPMTMVQAILDVLQCVIRVGAPRVRDKWYPEILRGVVGCWCNCVDELHGDDGDSKIEDNGTDPATSTVTLKTSGEDENGTATERLAGEDESVRSKNKTNIATKDDIKAKEIRKVMVRLQDVVRSLGKIIPHEEWDDVLKRLIAEEKDLRGLFGISP
;
A
#
# COMPACT_ATOMS: atom_id res chain seq x y z
N MET A 1 -4.54 9.48 -6.48
CA MET A 1 -4.54 10.40 -7.68
C MET A 1 -3.36 11.35 -7.62
N SER A 2 -2.85 11.88 -8.75
CA SER A 2 -1.83 12.95 -8.72
C SER A 2 -2.52 14.27 -8.35
N ALA A 3 -1.88 15.12 -7.54
CA ALA A 3 -2.39 16.45 -7.25
C ALA A 3 -2.56 17.25 -8.56
N PRO A 4 -3.72 17.89 -8.80
CA PRO A 4 -3.95 18.63 -10.03
C PRO A 4 -2.99 19.82 -10.09
N SER A 5 -2.45 20.08 -11.27
CA SER A 5 -1.71 21.30 -11.56
C SER A 5 -2.61 22.52 -11.43
N LYS A 6 -2.01 23.71 -11.32
CA LYS A 6 -2.73 24.98 -11.30
C LYS A 6 -3.70 25.14 -12.48
N LYS A 7 -3.29 24.72 -13.67
CA LYS A 7 -4.14 24.77 -14.88
C LYS A 7 -5.34 23.84 -14.78
N GLU A 8 -5.14 22.62 -14.31
CA GLU A 8 -6.20 21.63 -14.16
C GLU A 8 -7.22 22.07 -13.09
N ILE A 9 -6.77 22.57 -11.94
CA ILE A 9 -7.70 23.02 -10.90
C ILE A 9 -8.50 24.25 -11.35
N LEU A 10 -7.89 25.19 -12.08
CA LEU A 10 -8.61 26.33 -12.64
C LEU A 10 -9.67 25.89 -13.67
N HIS A 11 -9.37 24.88 -14.49
CA HIS A 11 -10.34 24.31 -15.41
C HIS A 11 -11.52 23.67 -14.66
N ILE A 12 -11.25 22.86 -13.63
CA ILE A 12 -12.29 22.25 -12.78
C ILE A 12 -13.16 23.35 -12.14
N LEU A 13 -12.55 24.38 -11.58
CA LEU A 13 -13.27 25.49 -10.93
C LEU A 13 -14.05 26.37 -11.92
N SER A 14 -13.64 26.43 -13.19
CA SER A 14 -14.39 27.15 -14.23
C SER A 14 -15.62 26.40 -14.73
N THR A 15 -15.75 25.11 -14.43
CA THR A 15 -16.81 24.25 -14.96
C THR A 15 -17.93 24.09 -13.92
N PRO A 16 -19.12 24.70 -14.11
CA PRO A 16 -20.22 24.55 -13.17
C PRO A 16 -20.82 23.15 -13.22
N SER A 17 -21.29 22.64 -12.08
CA SER A 17 -22.03 21.37 -12.04
C SER A 17 -23.54 21.61 -12.16
N PRO A 18 -24.27 20.78 -12.94
CA PRO A 18 -25.72 20.95 -13.12
C PRO A 18 -26.55 20.90 -11.83
N ARG A 19 -26.00 20.26 -10.78
CA ARG A 19 -26.65 20.09 -9.47
C ARG A 19 -26.00 20.94 -8.37
N GLU A 20 -25.19 21.94 -8.73
CA GLU A 20 -24.48 22.80 -7.78
C GLU A 20 -25.42 23.83 -7.13
N PRO A 21 -25.58 23.85 -5.80
CA PRO A 21 -26.30 24.90 -5.11
C PRO A 21 -25.71 26.31 -5.37
N PRO A 22 -26.52 27.39 -5.31
CA PRO A 22 -26.02 28.75 -5.50
C PRO A 22 -24.88 29.13 -4.54
N GLN A 23 -24.99 28.69 -3.28
CA GLN A 23 -23.97 28.98 -2.28
C GLN A 23 -22.62 28.31 -2.61
N THR A 24 -22.62 27.07 -3.10
CA THR A 24 -21.39 26.38 -3.49
C THR A 24 -20.78 26.97 -4.76
N SER A 25 -21.61 27.45 -5.69
CA SER A 25 -21.15 28.17 -6.90
C SER A 25 -20.38 29.45 -6.56
N ILE A 26 -20.83 30.20 -5.55
CA ILE A 26 -20.11 31.39 -5.05
C ILE A 26 -18.74 30.99 -4.49
N LEU A 27 -18.69 29.92 -3.68
CA LEU A 27 -17.45 29.41 -3.11
C LEU A 27 -16.47 28.93 -4.20
N ARG A 28 -16.99 28.29 -5.26
CA ARG A 28 -16.21 27.86 -6.43
C ARG A 28 -15.59 29.05 -7.17
N GLN A 29 -16.38 30.07 -7.47
CA GLN A 29 -15.89 31.27 -8.14
C GLN A 29 -14.87 32.03 -7.29
N HIS A 30 -15.08 32.08 -5.97
CA HIS A 30 -14.13 32.65 -5.03
C HIS A 30 -12.77 31.91 -5.10
N ALA A 31 -12.78 30.58 -5.06
CA ALA A 31 -11.57 29.78 -5.18
C ALA A 31 -10.87 29.97 -6.53
N TYR A 32 -11.64 30.07 -7.63
CA TYR A 32 -11.09 30.37 -8.95
C TYR A 32 -10.32 31.70 -8.95
N ASN A 33 -10.93 32.76 -8.41
CA ASN A 33 -10.34 34.09 -8.35
C ASN A 33 -9.05 34.12 -7.50
N LEU A 34 -9.04 33.46 -6.34
CA LEU A 34 -7.84 33.37 -5.50
C LEU A 34 -6.68 32.66 -6.20
N ILE A 35 -6.97 31.55 -6.88
CA ILE A 35 -5.94 30.76 -7.57
C ILE A 35 -5.45 31.51 -8.82
N SER A 36 -6.33 32.17 -9.58
CA SER A 36 -5.92 32.93 -10.77
C SER A 36 -5.09 34.16 -10.42
N GLN A 37 -5.48 34.93 -9.40
CA GLN A 37 -4.78 36.15 -8.98
C GLN A 37 -3.42 35.89 -8.33
N SER A 38 -3.16 34.67 -7.86
CA SER A 38 -1.85 34.31 -7.30
C SER A 38 -0.67 34.42 -8.28
N ASP A 39 -0.91 34.65 -9.59
CA ASP A 39 0.12 34.95 -10.60
C ASP A 39 0.35 36.45 -10.87
N ASP A 40 -0.60 37.33 -10.54
CA ASP A 40 -0.70 38.69 -11.13
C ASP A 40 -0.44 39.84 -10.14
N THR A 41 0.31 39.63 -9.05
CA THR A 41 0.72 40.75 -8.17
C THR A 41 1.86 41.58 -8.78
N THR A 42 1.61 42.17 -9.95
CA THR A 42 2.21 43.43 -10.38
C THR A 42 1.16 44.17 -11.19
N THR A 43 0.55 45.20 -10.63
CA THR A 43 0.25 46.51 -11.25
C THR A 43 -0.88 47.20 -10.49
N THR A 44 -0.51 47.96 -9.47
CA THR A 44 -1.10 49.28 -9.24
C THR A 44 0.04 50.26 -9.05
N GLY A 45 0.26 51.09 -10.07
CA GLY A 45 1.07 52.31 -9.96
C GLY A 45 2.46 52.26 -10.59
N THR A 46 2.62 53.10 -11.61
CA THR A 46 3.86 53.72 -12.13
C THR A 46 4.79 52.88 -13.02
N THR A 47 4.66 53.18 -14.32
CA THR A 47 5.68 53.14 -15.37
C THR A 47 7.12 53.29 -14.87
N SER A 48 7.93 52.25 -15.01
CA SER A 48 9.28 52.38 -15.58
C SER A 48 9.90 51.02 -15.88
N THR A 49 10.42 50.95 -17.10
CA THR A 49 11.21 49.89 -17.73
C THR A 49 12.37 49.43 -16.85
N THR A 50 12.50 48.12 -16.60
CA THR A 50 13.69 47.29 -16.91
C THR A 50 13.52 45.89 -16.28
N SER A 51 13.61 44.90 -17.15
CA SER A 51 13.62 43.45 -16.93
C SER A 51 14.39 42.96 -15.69
N ASN A 52 13.67 42.32 -14.77
CA ASN A 52 14.27 41.44 -13.75
C ASN A 52 13.36 40.21 -13.49
N LYS A 53 13.41 39.24 -14.40
CA LYS A 53 12.50 38.06 -14.44
C LYS A 53 12.74 37.03 -13.33
N ASN A 54 13.82 37.17 -12.54
CA ASN A 54 14.18 36.23 -11.49
C ASN A 54 13.60 36.55 -10.10
N ASN A 55 13.02 37.73 -9.90
CA ASN A 55 12.46 38.14 -8.58
C ASN A 55 10.95 37.84 -8.42
N SER A 56 10.25 37.53 -9.51
CA SER A 56 8.79 37.30 -9.50
C SER A 56 8.41 35.94 -8.90
N ASN A 57 9.17 34.88 -9.20
CA ASN A 57 8.86 33.53 -8.69
C ASN A 57 8.99 33.40 -7.16
N ASN A 58 9.95 34.11 -6.55
CA ASN A 58 10.16 34.06 -5.09
C ASN A 58 9.03 34.78 -4.32
N ASN A 59 8.53 35.90 -4.84
CA ASN A 59 7.43 36.64 -4.19
C ASN A 59 6.11 35.86 -4.23
N ASN A 60 5.81 35.18 -5.36
CA ASN A 60 4.59 34.39 -5.52
C ASN A 60 4.55 33.18 -4.57
N LEU A 61 5.72 32.57 -4.32
CA LEU A 61 5.84 31.42 -3.44
C LEU A 61 5.76 31.82 -1.96
N ASN A 62 6.15 33.06 -1.64
CA ASN A 62 6.03 33.62 -0.30
C ASN A 62 4.57 33.97 0.08
N SER A 63 3.73 34.33 -0.89
CA SER A 63 2.28 34.55 -0.65
C SER A 63 1.45 33.28 -0.64
N LEU A 64 1.98 32.17 -1.18
CA LEU A 64 1.25 30.91 -1.31
C LEU A 64 0.63 30.38 0.01
N PRO A 65 1.34 30.41 1.17
CA PRO A 65 0.72 30.02 2.44
C PRO A 65 -0.54 30.83 2.77
N ASN A 66 -0.56 32.14 2.48
CA ASN A 66 -1.73 32.98 2.72
C ASN A 66 -2.88 32.64 1.77
N THR A 67 -2.59 32.40 0.49
CA THR A 67 -3.61 31.95 -0.47
C THR A 67 -4.21 30.61 -0.04
N ILE A 68 -3.38 29.67 0.44
CA ILE A 68 -3.87 28.38 0.95
C ILE A 68 -4.74 28.60 2.20
N HIS A 69 -4.33 29.47 3.13
CA HIS A 69 -5.11 29.82 4.30
C HIS A 69 -6.50 30.34 3.92
N GLU A 70 -6.56 31.23 2.94
CA GLU A 70 -7.79 31.83 2.46
C GLU A 70 -8.69 30.78 1.80
N LEU A 71 -8.15 29.93 0.91
CA LEU A 71 -8.90 28.81 0.33
C LEU A 71 -9.49 27.87 1.40
N LEU A 72 -8.72 27.56 2.44
CA LEU A 72 -9.18 26.70 3.52
C LEU A 72 -10.29 27.35 4.36
N THR A 73 -10.20 28.66 4.60
CA THR A 73 -11.10 29.36 5.52
C THR A 73 -12.35 29.92 4.84
N THR A 74 -12.24 30.44 3.63
CA THR A 74 -13.34 31.09 2.91
C THR A 74 -14.06 30.14 1.95
N THR A 75 -13.38 29.11 1.44
CA THR A 75 -13.99 28.13 0.51
C THR A 75 -14.30 26.80 1.18
N LEU A 76 -13.30 26.12 1.75
CA LEU A 76 -13.49 24.74 2.25
C LEU A 76 -14.22 24.67 3.59
N LYS A 77 -13.82 25.48 4.59
CA LYS A 77 -14.42 25.44 5.92
C LYS A 77 -15.96 25.62 5.90
N PRO A 78 -16.55 26.52 5.10
CA PRO A 78 -18.01 26.62 4.97
C PRO A 78 -18.68 25.33 4.50
N LEU A 79 -18.04 24.57 3.61
CA LEU A 79 -18.59 23.31 3.09
C LEU A 79 -18.67 22.20 4.14
N PHE A 80 -17.82 22.23 5.17
CA PHE A 80 -17.75 21.23 6.23
C PHE A 80 -18.29 21.71 7.58
N THR A 81 -18.63 22.99 7.73
CA THR A 81 -19.18 23.54 8.98
C THR A 81 -20.49 22.86 9.42
N PRO A 82 -21.42 22.52 8.50
CA PRO A 82 -22.62 21.75 8.86
C PRO A 82 -22.33 20.30 9.26
N THR A 83 -21.23 19.72 8.77
CA THR A 83 -20.86 18.31 8.98
C THR A 83 -19.80 18.17 10.09
N LYS A 84 -20.25 18.19 11.36
CA LYS A 84 -19.36 18.02 12.53
C LYS A 84 -18.91 16.57 12.68
N HIS A 85 -17.62 16.37 12.93
CA HIS A 85 -17.03 15.04 13.11
C HIS A 85 -17.06 14.57 14.58
N PRO A 86 -17.53 13.35 14.90
CA PRO A 86 -17.75 12.90 16.29
C PRO A 86 -16.47 12.71 17.11
N SER A 87 -15.34 12.38 16.46
CA SER A 87 -14.05 12.21 17.13
C SER A 87 -13.26 13.50 17.32
N LEU A 88 -13.78 14.64 16.84
CA LEU A 88 -13.13 15.94 16.93
C LEU A 88 -13.90 16.88 17.85
N THR A 89 -13.16 17.70 18.59
CA THR A 89 -13.71 18.88 19.27
C THR A 89 -14.02 19.97 18.25
N SER A 90 -14.77 21.01 18.66
CA SER A 90 -15.02 22.21 17.83
C SER A 90 -13.74 22.92 17.38
N THR A 91 -12.61 22.67 18.04
CA THR A 91 -11.28 23.19 17.70
C THR A 91 -10.44 22.24 16.83
N GLY A 92 -11.00 21.12 16.37
CA GLY A 92 -10.31 20.15 15.53
C GLY A 92 -9.32 19.24 16.27
N ARG A 93 -9.27 19.29 17.60
CA ARG A 93 -8.46 18.37 18.44
C ARG A 93 -9.19 17.07 18.73
N LYS A 94 -8.46 15.99 19.05
CA LYS A 94 -9.02 14.70 19.49
C LYS A 94 -10.04 14.91 20.61
N ASN A 95 -11.24 14.38 20.44
CA ASN A 95 -12.29 14.42 21.45
C ASN A 95 -12.05 13.31 22.49
N LEU A 96 -11.72 13.69 23.73
CA LEU A 96 -11.47 12.75 24.83
C LEU A 96 -12.75 12.36 25.60
N LEU A 97 -13.90 12.97 25.26
CA LEU A 97 -15.19 12.76 25.92
C LEU A 97 -16.15 11.87 25.11
N SER A 98 -15.66 11.18 24.08
CA SER A 98 -16.46 10.28 23.24
C SER A 98 -16.86 9.01 24.01
N SER A 99 -17.84 9.13 24.91
CA SER A 99 -18.68 8.03 25.39
C SER A 99 -19.57 7.56 24.24
N PRO A 100 -19.97 6.26 24.16
CA PRO A 100 -20.95 5.75 23.20
C PRO A 100 -22.39 6.20 23.57
N THR A 101 -22.56 7.47 23.93
CA THR A 101 -23.87 8.10 24.04
C THR A 101 -24.28 8.53 22.64
N PRO A 102 -25.39 8.01 22.08
CA PRO A 102 -25.86 8.43 20.77
C PRO A 102 -26.25 9.90 20.88
N ALA A 103 -25.42 10.79 20.31
CA ALA A 103 -25.88 12.12 19.99
C ALA A 103 -27.04 11.93 19.01
N LEU A 104 -28.26 12.24 19.46
CA LEU A 104 -29.52 12.00 18.76
C LEU A 104 -29.53 12.55 17.30
N GLY A 105 -28.63 13.49 16.97
CA GLY A 105 -28.46 14.02 15.61
C GLY A 105 -27.54 13.22 14.66
N SER A 106 -26.62 12.38 15.17
CA SER A 106 -25.66 11.63 14.32
C SER A 106 -26.02 10.16 14.13
N SER A 107 -26.95 9.62 14.93
CA SER A 107 -27.45 8.24 14.78
C SER A 107 -28.50 8.09 13.68
N LEU A 108 -29.20 9.17 13.30
CA LEU A 108 -30.19 9.13 12.21
C LEU A 108 -29.55 8.99 10.82
N THR A 109 -28.32 9.47 10.63
CA THR A 109 -27.59 9.38 9.35
C THR A 109 -26.95 8.01 9.10
N ARG A 110 -26.87 7.14 10.12
CA ARG A 110 -26.32 5.78 9.97
C ARG A 110 -27.36 4.77 9.45
N PHE A 111 -28.65 5.07 9.55
CA PHE A 111 -29.75 4.12 9.26
C PHE A 111 -30.70 4.53 8.12
N HIS A 112 -30.54 5.69 7.46
CA HIS A 112 -31.40 6.11 6.34
C HIS A 112 -30.64 6.15 5.01
N GLY A 113 -30.69 5.05 4.26
CA GLY A 113 -30.25 4.94 2.86
C GLY A 113 -31.28 5.43 1.83
N PHE A 114 -32.09 6.45 2.18
CA PHE A 114 -33.01 7.09 1.23
C PHE A 114 -32.40 8.41 0.77
N ALA A 115 -31.81 8.40 -0.43
CA ALA A 115 -31.26 9.58 -1.08
C ALA A 115 -32.37 10.62 -1.33
N ASN A 116 -32.40 11.67 -0.51
CA ASN A 116 -33.25 12.84 -0.69
C ASN A 116 -32.39 14.11 -0.72
N ASP A 117 -32.94 15.19 -1.30
CA ASP A 117 -32.35 16.55 -1.32
C ASP A 117 -31.80 17.02 0.05
N ASP A 118 -32.34 16.47 1.14
CA ASP A 118 -31.89 16.73 2.51
C ASP A 118 -30.42 16.31 2.79
N GLU A 119 -29.86 15.28 2.13
CA GLU A 119 -28.45 14.90 2.39
C GLU A 119 -27.48 15.97 1.88
N LEU A 120 -27.76 16.60 0.74
CA LEU A 120 -26.92 17.66 0.17
C LEU A 120 -26.96 18.93 1.01
N ALA A 121 -28.09 19.20 1.69
CA ALA A 121 -28.19 20.27 2.67
C ALA A 121 -27.36 19.99 3.94
N ILE A 122 -27.28 18.72 4.37
CA ILE A 122 -26.50 18.30 5.55
C ILE A 122 -24.99 18.19 5.24
N LYS A 123 -24.64 17.83 4.01
CA LYS A 123 -23.26 17.66 3.52
C LYS A 123 -23.00 18.48 2.25
N PRO A 124 -22.89 19.82 2.35
CA PRO A 124 -22.71 20.69 1.18
C PRO A 124 -21.47 20.35 0.34
N TRP A 125 -20.43 19.83 0.98
CA TRP A 125 -19.19 19.38 0.31
C TRP A 125 -19.43 18.27 -0.73
N LYS A 126 -20.50 17.47 -0.63
CA LYS A 126 -20.87 16.46 -1.64
C LYS A 126 -21.51 17.08 -2.89
N ALA A 127 -22.17 18.23 -2.74
CA ALA A 127 -22.75 18.97 -3.86
C ALA A 127 -21.70 19.78 -4.64
N ALA A 128 -20.51 19.93 -4.07
CA ALA A 128 -19.38 20.68 -4.62
C ALA A 128 -18.32 19.71 -5.20
N PRO A 129 -18.38 19.35 -6.50
CA PRO A 129 -17.46 18.37 -7.09
C PRO A 129 -15.99 18.83 -7.11
N PHE A 130 -15.75 20.14 -6.97
CA PHE A 130 -14.40 20.69 -6.86
C PHE A 130 -13.75 20.46 -5.49
N THR A 131 -14.49 19.99 -4.47
CA THR A 131 -13.97 19.85 -3.09
C THR A 131 -12.75 18.93 -3.01
N VAL A 132 -12.86 17.71 -3.55
CA VAL A 132 -11.77 16.72 -3.54
C VAL A 132 -10.57 17.20 -4.37
N PRO A 133 -10.74 17.64 -5.64
CA PRO A 133 -9.65 18.22 -6.42
C PRO A 133 -8.97 19.42 -5.74
N LEU A 134 -9.73 20.29 -5.08
CA LEU A 134 -9.18 21.47 -4.40
C LEU A 134 -8.34 21.07 -3.18
N LEU A 135 -8.76 20.05 -2.42
CA LEU A 135 -7.95 19.51 -1.31
C LEU A 135 -6.64 18.90 -1.81
N HIS A 136 -6.66 18.14 -2.91
CA HIS A 136 -5.44 17.63 -3.55
C HIS A 136 -4.53 18.77 -4.01
N TYR A 137 -5.09 19.81 -4.64
CA TYR A 137 -4.33 21.00 -5.05
C TYR A 137 -3.65 21.67 -3.86
N ILE A 138 -4.37 21.86 -2.76
CA ILE A 138 -3.86 22.48 -1.53
C ILE A 138 -2.71 21.66 -0.94
N LEU A 139 -2.87 20.33 -0.81
CA LEU A 139 -1.80 19.46 -0.31
C LEU A 139 -0.57 19.46 -1.22
N GLY A 140 -0.78 19.40 -2.54
CA GLY A 140 0.28 19.55 -3.53
C GLY A 140 0.99 20.90 -3.47
N SER A 141 0.28 21.97 -3.11
CA SER A 141 0.83 23.31 -2.98
C SER A 141 1.77 23.48 -1.78
N TYR A 142 1.60 22.72 -0.69
CA TYR A 142 2.62 22.70 0.37
C TYR A 142 3.91 22.03 -0.10
N ALA A 143 3.80 20.95 -0.89
CA ALA A 143 4.95 20.21 -1.38
C ALA A 143 5.81 21.04 -2.35
N SER A 144 5.25 22.06 -3.00
CA SER A 144 5.99 22.97 -3.89
C SER A 144 6.77 24.06 -3.16
N LEU A 145 6.54 24.30 -1.86
CA LEU A 145 7.30 25.27 -1.06
C LEU A 145 8.75 24.77 -0.87
N PRO A 146 9.79 25.51 -1.31
CA PRO A 146 11.17 25.04 -1.34
C PRO A 146 11.81 25.09 0.05
N ASP A 147 11.46 26.10 0.85
CA ASP A 147 11.97 26.21 2.21
C ASP A 147 11.25 25.23 3.15
N HIS A 148 12.02 24.36 3.76
CA HIS A 148 11.55 23.37 4.70
C HIS A 148 10.92 24.01 5.95
N ALA A 149 11.47 25.13 6.44
CA ALA A 149 10.95 25.82 7.61
C ALA A 149 9.60 26.49 7.33
N GLN A 150 9.48 27.22 6.21
CA GLN A 150 8.21 27.79 5.75
C GLN A 150 7.16 26.71 5.48
N ARG A 151 7.53 25.60 4.82
CA ARG A 151 6.62 24.48 4.59
C ARG A 151 6.06 23.93 5.89
N LYS A 152 6.94 23.69 6.88
CA LYS A 152 6.55 23.23 8.23
C LYS A 152 5.62 24.22 8.91
N ALA A 153 5.97 25.50 8.95
CA ALA A 153 5.14 26.53 9.58
C ALA A 153 3.75 26.62 8.95
N ALA A 154 3.68 26.61 7.61
CA ALA A 154 2.42 26.70 6.87
C ALA A 154 1.50 25.49 7.10
N ILE A 155 2.02 24.26 6.94
CA ILE A 155 1.18 23.06 7.13
C ILE A 155 0.70 22.93 8.57
N GLU A 156 1.56 23.27 9.54
CA GLU A 156 1.20 23.19 10.96
C GLU A 156 0.13 24.21 11.35
N ALA A 157 0.21 25.44 10.84
CA ALA A 157 -0.79 26.48 11.07
C ALA A 157 -2.18 26.09 10.51
N HIS A 158 -2.20 25.37 9.39
CA HIS A 158 -3.43 25.02 8.68
C HIS A 158 -3.95 23.62 9.01
N PHE A 159 -3.21 22.84 9.80
CA PHE A 159 -3.48 21.43 10.07
C PHE A 159 -4.93 21.17 10.53
N PHE A 160 -5.43 21.97 11.48
CA PHE A 160 -6.77 21.80 12.04
C PHE A 160 -7.91 22.10 11.06
N LEU A 161 -7.64 22.80 9.96
CA LEU A 161 -8.62 23.04 8.88
C LEU A 161 -8.65 21.88 7.88
N LEU A 162 -7.55 21.12 7.76
CA LEU A 162 -7.43 19.97 6.87
C LEU A 162 -8.04 18.71 7.49
N VAL A 163 -7.87 18.49 8.80
CA VAL A 163 -8.28 17.25 9.47
C VAL A 163 -9.79 16.93 9.35
N PRO A 164 -10.73 17.86 9.60
CA PRO A 164 -12.15 17.54 9.52
C PRO A 164 -12.63 17.11 8.13
N PRO A 165 -12.25 17.79 7.01
CA PRO A 165 -12.55 17.30 5.67
C PRO A 165 -12.07 15.87 5.42
N LEU A 166 -10.84 15.54 5.81
CA LEU A 166 -10.27 14.21 5.55
C LEU A 166 -10.99 13.10 6.32
N LEU A 167 -11.25 13.33 7.61
CA LEU A 167 -11.96 12.34 8.43
C LEU A 167 -13.41 12.16 7.99
N ASN A 168 -14.12 13.24 7.65
CA ASN A 168 -15.49 13.15 7.11
C ASN A 168 -15.56 12.34 5.80
N MET A 169 -14.52 12.42 4.95
CA MET A 169 -14.46 11.62 3.72
C MET A 169 -14.19 10.13 4.00
N ILE A 170 -13.28 9.81 4.93
CA ILE A 170 -12.97 8.42 5.31
C ILE A 170 -14.18 7.73 5.98
N ASP A 171 -14.92 8.49 6.77
CA ASP A 171 -16.10 8.01 7.50
C ASP A 171 -17.40 8.08 6.67
N ASP A 172 -17.34 8.57 5.43
CA ASP A 172 -18.52 8.60 4.54
C ASP A 172 -18.94 7.19 4.11
N HIS A 173 -20.19 7.01 3.69
CA HIS A 173 -20.69 5.71 3.22
C HIS A 173 -20.30 5.41 1.77
N ASP A 174 -20.07 6.43 0.95
CA ASP A 174 -19.71 6.27 -0.47
C ASP A 174 -18.22 5.92 -0.59
N SER A 175 -17.96 4.77 -1.22
CA SER A 175 -16.62 4.23 -1.47
C SER A 175 -15.68 5.23 -2.16
N ARG A 176 -16.21 6.10 -3.03
CA ARG A 176 -15.40 7.11 -3.75
C ARG A 176 -14.82 8.15 -2.79
N TYR A 177 -15.61 8.60 -1.81
CA TYR A 177 -15.13 9.55 -0.80
C TYR A 177 -14.19 8.86 0.19
N LYS A 178 -14.42 7.59 0.53
CA LYS A 178 -13.48 6.80 1.33
C LYS A 178 -12.10 6.71 0.66
N ALA A 179 -12.07 6.35 -0.62
CA ALA A 179 -10.84 6.26 -1.40
C ALA A 179 -10.13 7.63 -1.51
N ALA A 180 -10.88 8.69 -1.82
CA ALA A 180 -10.35 10.06 -1.86
C ALA A 180 -9.77 10.51 -0.51
N GLY A 181 -10.50 10.27 0.58
CA GLY A 181 -10.05 10.56 1.94
C GLY A 181 -8.76 9.82 2.30
N CYS A 182 -8.63 8.54 1.92
CA CYS A 182 -7.40 7.78 2.09
C CYS A 182 -6.24 8.39 1.28
N SER A 183 -6.44 8.70 -0.01
CA SER A 183 -5.41 9.34 -0.84
C SER A 183 -4.95 10.68 -0.25
N LEU A 184 -5.89 11.51 0.22
CA LEU A 184 -5.58 12.80 0.84
C LEU A 184 -4.83 12.65 2.16
N VAL A 185 -5.16 11.64 2.99
CA VAL A 185 -4.39 11.34 4.21
C VAL A 185 -2.97 10.90 3.87
N ARG A 186 -2.78 10.09 2.82
CA ARG A 186 -1.43 9.75 2.32
C ARG A 186 -0.66 11.02 1.98
N GLU A 187 -1.22 11.91 1.17
CA GLU A 187 -0.59 13.16 0.75
C GLU A 187 -0.26 14.07 1.94
N LEU A 188 -1.18 14.23 2.90
CA LEU A 188 -0.93 14.96 4.13
C LEU A 188 0.26 14.37 4.91
N CYS A 189 0.31 13.05 5.07
CA CYS A 189 1.41 12.36 5.75
C CYS A 189 2.75 12.54 5.01
N GLU A 190 2.75 12.50 3.68
CA GLU A 190 3.93 12.78 2.87
C GLU A 190 4.42 14.22 3.03
N VAL A 191 3.52 15.21 3.04
CA VAL A 191 3.84 16.62 3.29
C VAL A 191 4.44 16.78 4.68
N LEU A 192 3.80 16.25 5.72
CA LEU A 192 4.30 16.33 7.10
C LEU A 192 5.68 15.70 7.26
N ARG A 193 5.90 14.54 6.63
CA ARG A 193 7.21 13.86 6.62
C ARG A 193 8.27 14.70 5.89
N SER A 194 7.91 15.27 4.75
CA SER A 194 8.81 16.14 3.96
C SER A 194 9.17 17.45 4.67
N ALA A 195 8.35 17.87 5.62
CA ALA A 195 8.53 19.07 6.45
C ALA A 195 9.09 18.73 7.85
N ALA A 196 9.43 17.47 8.13
CA ALA A 196 9.81 16.95 9.44
C ALA A 196 8.93 17.50 10.59
N SER A 197 7.62 17.45 10.38
CA SER A 197 6.62 17.86 11.37
C SER A 197 6.23 16.70 12.28
N ASP A 198 6.22 16.95 13.58
CA ASP A 198 5.78 16.06 14.65
C ASP A 198 4.30 16.29 15.04
N MET A 199 3.55 17.05 14.22
CA MET A 199 2.18 17.48 14.52
C MET A 199 1.23 16.32 14.87
N LEU A 200 1.38 15.17 14.20
CA LEU A 200 0.56 13.97 14.48
C LEU A 200 0.81 13.39 15.88
N GLN A 201 2.04 13.50 16.39
CA GLN A 201 2.39 13.06 17.73
C GLN A 201 1.86 14.07 18.77
N ARG A 202 2.15 15.36 18.58
CA ARG A 202 1.77 16.42 19.53
C ARG A 202 0.27 16.59 19.72
N THR A 203 -0.52 16.38 18.66
CA THR A 203 -1.98 16.59 18.71
C THR A 203 -2.77 15.36 19.12
N GLY A 204 -2.14 14.17 19.14
CA GLY A 204 -2.83 12.89 19.33
C GLY A 204 -3.76 12.48 18.16
N LEU A 205 -3.79 13.25 17.06
CA LEU A 205 -4.64 12.96 15.91
C LEU A 205 -4.12 11.78 15.07
N GLY A 206 -2.87 11.37 15.27
CA GLY A 206 -2.32 10.17 14.63
C GLY A 206 -3.07 8.88 14.98
N GLU A 207 -3.68 8.78 16.17
CA GLU A 207 -4.54 7.65 16.53
C GLU A 207 -5.91 7.75 15.88
N VAL A 208 -6.48 8.96 15.82
CA VAL A 208 -7.79 9.20 15.20
C VAL A 208 -7.78 8.80 13.73
N PHE A 209 -6.73 9.18 12.98
CA PHE A 209 -6.57 8.73 11.60
C PHE A 209 -6.36 7.21 11.51
N ALA A 210 -5.61 6.61 12.42
CA ALA A 210 -5.39 5.17 12.40
C ALA A 210 -6.69 4.38 12.65
N ASP A 211 -7.54 4.86 13.55
CA ASP A 211 -8.84 4.26 13.85
C ASP A 211 -9.82 4.41 12.67
N ALA A 212 -9.88 5.61 12.07
CA ALA A 212 -10.71 5.87 10.89
C ALA A 212 -10.31 5.01 9.69
N LEU A 213 -9.00 4.87 9.41
CA LEU A 213 -8.51 3.98 8.35
C LEU A 213 -8.79 2.51 8.68
N ARG A 214 -8.58 2.08 9.93
CA ARG A 214 -8.80 0.69 10.35
C ARG A 214 -10.25 0.26 10.16
N ALA A 215 -11.21 1.17 10.35
CA ALA A 215 -12.63 0.88 10.17
C ALA A 215 -13.00 0.44 8.74
N ASN A 216 -12.11 0.65 7.76
CA ASN A 216 -12.33 0.37 6.35
C ASN A 216 -11.53 -0.84 5.82
N PHE A 217 -10.83 -1.57 6.70
CA PHE A 217 -10.01 -2.74 6.32
C PHE A 217 -10.78 -3.88 5.64
N LEU A 218 -12.08 -3.99 5.94
CA LEU A 218 -12.93 -5.09 5.46
C LEU A 218 -13.99 -4.61 4.45
N MET A 219 -13.71 -3.54 3.71
CA MET A 219 -14.47 -3.17 2.50
C MET A 219 -14.20 -4.21 1.41
N LEU A 220 -14.92 -5.33 1.46
CA LEU A 220 -14.68 -6.55 0.68
C LEU A 220 -15.99 -7.11 0.10
N PRO A 221 -15.92 -7.86 -1.02
CA PRO A 221 -17.07 -8.59 -1.55
C PRO A 221 -17.64 -9.65 -0.60
N PRO A 222 -18.95 -9.96 -0.66
CA PRO A 222 -19.93 -9.38 -1.60
C PRO A 222 -20.54 -8.06 -1.11
N LEU A 223 -20.27 -7.65 0.13
CA LEU A 223 -20.90 -6.45 0.72
C LEU A 223 -20.44 -5.16 0.01
N THR A 224 -19.15 -5.08 -0.33
CA THR A 224 -18.59 -4.04 -1.17
C THR A 224 -18.24 -4.67 -2.53
N PRO A 225 -18.76 -4.15 -3.66
CA PRO A 225 -18.39 -4.64 -4.99
C PRO A 225 -16.86 -4.70 -5.18
N GLU A 226 -16.38 -5.64 -5.99
CA GLU A 226 -14.94 -5.88 -6.17
C GLU A 226 -14.19 -4.63 -6.66
N GLY A 227 -14.76 -3.91 -7.65
CA GLY A 227 -14.17 -2.66 -8.14
C GLY A 227 -14.06 -1.59 -7.05
N GLU A 228 -15.11 -1.37 -6.28
CA GLU A 228 -15.10 -0.41 -5.17
C GLU A 228 -14.14 -0.83 -4.05
N SER A 229 -14.03 -2.13 -3.78
CA SER A 229 -13.07 -2.68 -2.82
C SER A 229 -11.64 -2.39 -3.26
N LEU A 230 -11.32 -2.57 -4.55
CA LEU A 230 -10.02 -2.24 -5.12
C LEU A 230 -9.73 -0.74 -5.07
N ASP A 231 -10.71 0.12 -5.36
CA ASP A 231 -10.53 1.58 -5.28
C ASP A 231 -10.21 2.05 -3.86
N VAL A 232 -10.97 1.57 -2.87
CA VAL A 232 -10.77 1.95 -1.46
C VAL A 232 -9.49 1.34 -0.89
N LEU A 233 -9.31 0.02 -1.00
CA LEU A 233 -8.15 -0.69 -0.45
C LEU A 233 -6.85 -0.30 -1.19
N GLY A 234 -6.96 0.08 -2.46
CA GLY A 234 -5.93 0.68 -3.30
C GLY A 234 -5.27 1.91 -2.66
N GLU A 235 -6.09 2.80 -2.11
CA GLU A 235 -5.61 4.04 -1.48
C GLU A 235 -5.39 3.88 0.03
N LEU A 236 -6.15 3.00 0.69
CA LEU A 236 -6.15 2.81 2.14
C LEU A 236 -4.84 2.22 2.69
N TYR A 237 -4.31 1.15 2.09
CA TYR A 237 -3.09 0.52 2.61
C TYR A 237 -1.85 1.43 2.50
N PRO A 238 -1.62 2.11 1.35
CA PRO A 238 -0.59 3.15 1.27
C PRO A 238 -0.79 4.30 2.25
N ALA A 239 -2.03 4.75 2.46
CA ALA A 239 -2.33 5.81 3.42
C ALA A 239 -2.00 5.41 4.86
N PHE A 240 -2.34 4.18 5.26
CA PHE A 240 -2.01 3.67 6.60
C PHE A 240 -0.49 3.57 6.80
N LEU A 241 0.25 3.10 5.80
CA LEU A 241 1.71 3.05 5.84
C LEU A 241 2.32 4.45 5.92
N ALA A 242 1.83 5.40 5.13
CA ALA A 242 2.28 6.79 5.16
C ALA A 242 2.01 7.43 6.53
N LEU A 243 0.87 7.12 7.16
CA LEU A 243 0.55 7.55 8.53
C LEU A 243 1.56 6.99 9.54
N VAL A 244 1.88 5.70 9.47
CA VAL A 244 2.88 5.09 10.37
C VAL A 244 4.25 5.74 10.17
N ASP A 245 4.67 5.97 8.93
CA ASP A 245 5.97 6.59 8.63
C ASP A 245 6.02 8.07 9.01
N ALA A 246 4.94 8.83 8.85
CA ALA A 246 4.85 10.22 9.28
C ALA A 246 4.83 10.34 10.82
N ARG A 247 4.27 9.33 11.51
CA ARG A 247 4.23 9.30 12.98
C ARG A 247 5.54 8.88 13.63
N PHE A 248 6.35 8.03 13.01
CA PHE A 248 7.50 7.41 13.67
C PHE A 248 8.83 7.50 12.90
N GLY A 249 8.82 8.06 11.68
CA GLY A 249 9.97 8.02 10.78
C GLY A 249 10.23 6.63 10.19
N LYS A 250 11.19 6.52 9.25
CA LYS A 250 11.78 5.22 8.90
C LYS A 250 12.78 4.88 10.01
N SER A 251 12.75 3.66 10.52
CA SER A 251 13.79 3.19 11.45
C SER A 251 15.10 3.10 10.67
N ASP A 252 16.21 3.61 11.21
CA ASP A 252 17.55 3.45 10.60
C ASP A 252 17.94 1.95 10.47
N ASP A 253 17.23 1.07 11.17
CA ASP A 253 17.32 -0.39 11.14
C ASP A 253 16.63 -1.03 9.91
N ASP A 254 15.79 -0.28 9.19
CA ASP A 254 15.03 -0.79 8.02
C ASP A 254 15.94 -1.05 6.80
N GLY A 255 17.20 -0.59 6.83
CA GLY A 255 18.18 -0.71 5.74
C GLY A 255 19.48 -1.44 6.08
N LYS A 256 19.77 -1.74 7.36
CA LYS A 256 20.98 -2.46 7.78
C LYS A 256 20.69 -3.94 8.02
N VAL A 257 20.45 -4.67 6.94
CA VAL A 257 20.64 -6.13 6.94
C VAL A 257 21.75 -6.42 5.93
N GLU A 258 22.91 -5.80 6.14
CA GLU A 258 24.16 -6.30 5.58
C GLU A 258 24.67 -7.37 6.54
N VAL A 259 24.74 -8.58 6.01
CA VAL A 259 25.21 -9.77 6.71
C VAL A 259 26.74 -9.67 6.78
N GLU A 260 27.26 -8.98 7.80
CA GLU A 260 28.63 -9.21 8.27
C GLU A 260 28.61 -10.46 9.15
N VAL A 261 29.01 -11.60 8.57
CA VAL A 261 29.34 -12.81 9.32
C VAL A 261 30.78 -12.63 9.78
N GLU A 262 30.96 -12.03 10.95
CA GLU A 262 32.23 -12.11 11.68
C GLU A 262 32.24 -13.43 12.47
N VAL A 263 33.08 -14.35 12.04
CA VAL A 263 33.31 -15.65 12.69
C VAL A 263 34.34 -15.42 13.79
N ASP A 264 33.88 -15.22 15.03
CA ASP A 264 34.77 -15.25 16.17
C ASP A 264 34.93 -16.69 16.69
N VAL A 265 36.14 -17.22 16.46
CA VAL A 265 36.62 -18.50 16.95
C VAL A 265 37.00 -18.34 18.42
N ILE A 266 36.21 -18.93 19.33
CA ILE A 266 36.62 -19.10 20.74
C ILE A 266 37.00 -20.57 20.96
N ALA A 267 38.30 -20.81 21.13
CA ALA A 267 38.86 -22.07 21.59
C ALA A 267 38.60 -22.29 23.11
N PRO A 268 38.58 -23.54 23.60
CA PRO A 268 38.06 -23.86 24.92
C PRO A 268 39.15 -23.84 26.00
N THR A 269 38.84 -23.31 27.18
CA THR A 269 39.61 -23.58 28.40
C THR A 269 38.75 -24.18 29.49
N SER A 270 39.13 -25.40 29.85
CA SER A 270 38.68 -26.23 30.97
C SER A 270 39.06 -25.61 32.32
N THR A 271 38.12 -25.61 33.28
CA THR A 271 38.43 -25.91 34.70
C THR A 271 37.23 -26.54 35.40
N LYS A 272 37.54 -27.52 36.25
CA LYS A 272 36.67 -28.53 36.87
C LYS A 272 36.00 -28.07 38.19
N ASN A 273 34.73 -28.48 38.35
CA ASN A 273 34.09 -29.17 39.51
C ASN A 273 33.80 -28.44 40.86
N PRO A 274 32.83 -28.93 41.70
CA PRO A 274 31.53 -29.58 41.40
C PRO A 274 30.42 -29.16 42.45
N PRO A 275 29.35 -29.94 42.82
CA PRO A 275 27.99 -29.40 42.92
C PRO A 275 27.42 -29.40 44.36
N THR A 276 26.30 -28.73 44.59
CA THR A 276 25.44 -29.05 45.74
C THR A 276 23.98 -29.01 45.34
N GLN A 277 23.33 -30.15 45.54
CA GLN A 277 21.92 -30.42 45.37
C GLN A 277 21.07 -29.61 46.35
N VAL A 278 19.77 -29.45 46.06
CA VAL A 278 18.65 -30.02 46.88
C VAL A 278 17.32 -29.29 46.59
N THR A 279 16.40 -30.07 46.01
CA THR A 279 14.92 -30.13 46.13
C THR A 279 14.00 -29.03 45.57
N SER A 280 13.31 -29.42 44.49
CA SER A 280 11.85 -29.59 44.38
C SER A 280 10.92 -28.95 45.42
N ASN A 281 9.94 -28.16 44.97
CA ASN A 281 8.55 -28.65 44.99
C ASN A 281 7.55 -27.78 44.21
N THR A 282 6.68 -28.52 43.54
CA THR A 282 5.42 -28.24 42.85
C THR A 282 4.40 -27.47 43.70
N LYS A 283 3.62 -26.56 43.08
CA LYS A 283 2.13 -26.53 43.06
C LYS A 283 1.56 -25.11 42.81
N ASN A 284 0.84 -24.98 41.69
CA ASN A 284 -0.40 -24.18 41.54
C ASN A 284 -1.48 -24.67 42.55
N PRO A 285 -2.66 -24.04 42.76
CA PRO A 285 -3.34 -23.00 41.96
C PRO A 285 -4.15 -21.94 42.80
N THR A 286 -4.90 -21.12 42.07
CA THR A 286 -6.28 -20.64 42.36
C THR A 286 -6.50 -19.26 43.00
N THR A 287 -7.17 -18.43 42.20
CA THR A 287 -8.07 -17.28 42.46
C THR A 287 -9.02 -17.47 43.66
N PRO A 288 -9.55 -16.40 44.28
CA PRO A 288 -10.76 -15.68 43.80
C PRO A 288 -10.61 -14.13 43.95
N ALA A 289 -11.14 -13.25 43.10
CA ALA A 289 -12.52 -12.96 42.72
C ALA A 289 -13.39 -12.30 43.83
N ILE A 290 -13.86 -11.07 43.51
CA ILE A 290 -15.10 -10.39 43.98
C ILE A 290 -14.92 -9.71 45.38
N THR A 291 -15.22 -8.43 45.63
CA THR A 291 -16.44 -7.64 45.34
C THR A 291 -16.20 -6.15 45.59
N ASN A 292 -16.95 -5.31 44.88
CA ASN A 292 -17.18 -3.89 45.12
C ASN A 292 -17.84 -3.61 46.48
N THR A 293 -17.77 -2.36 46.97
CA THR A 293 -18.93 -1.45 47.25
C THR A 293 -18.52 -0.29 48.19
N THR A 294 -18.85 0.94 47.75
CA THR A 294 -19.15 2.25 48.41
C THR A 294 -18.78 2.47 49.90
N ASP A 295 -18.42 3.65 50.39
CA ASP A 295 -19.14 4.93 50.30
C ASP A 295 -18.33 6.12 50.88
N ALA A 296 -18.84 7.34 50.68
CA ALA A 296 -18.35 8.67 51.11
C ALA A 296 -17.96 8.81 52.60
N THR A 297 -17.20 9.81 53.10
CA THR A 297 -17.57 11.24 53.19
C THR A 297 -16.44 12.09 53.86
N THR A 298 -16.44 13.41 53.58
CA THR A 298 -16.15 14.53 54.53
C THR A 298 -14.72 15.07 54.75
N THR A 299 -14.45 16.20 54.08
CA THR A 299 -14.12 17.54 54.65
C THR A 299 -12.83 17.76 55.45
N LYS A 300 -11.95 18.66 54.94
CA LYS A 300 -11.59 19.95 55.58
C LYS A 300 -10.61 20.80 54.75
N ARG A 301 -11.02 22.05 54.51
CA ARG A 301 -10.22 23.26 54.23
C ARG A 301 -9.68 23.81 55.58
N PRO A 302 -8.62 24.64 55.65
CA PRO A 302 -8.64 26.09 55.29
C PRO A 302 -7.35 26.52 54.54
N ASN A 303 -7.28 27.51 53.63
CA ASN A 303 -7.60 28.96 53.58
C ASN A 303 -6.52 29.92 54.14
N ALA A 304 -5.84 30.58 53.18
CA ALA A 304 -5.59 32.04 53.04
C ALA A 304 -4.50 32.81 53.82
N GLY A 305 -3.90 33.77 53.09
CA GLY A 305 -3.11 34.94 53.51
C GLY A 305 -2.01 35.24 52.47
N VAL A 306 -2.22 36.03 51.40
CA VAL A 306 -2.29 37.51 51.27
C VAL A 306 -1.06 38.25 51.79
N GLY A 307 -0.38 38.96 50.88
CA GLY A 307 0.65 39.97 51.16
C GLY A 307 1.20 40.58 49.86
N SER A 308 1.01 41.88 49.69
CA SER A 308 1.39 42.74 48.56
C SER A 308 2.65 43.55 48.93
N GLU A 309 3.52 43.88 47.96
CA GLU A 309 4.00 45.26 47.64
C GLU A 309 5.32 45.32 46.82
N THR A 310 5.26 46.13 45.75
CA THR A 310 6.23 47.12 45.19
C THR A 310 7.64 46.76 44.63
N SER A 311 7.80 47.11 43.32
CA SER A 311 8.92 47.75 42.56
C SER A 311 10.40 47.50 42.90
N ASP A 312 11.24 47.22 41.88
CA ASP A 312 12.19 48.19 41.27
C ASP A 312 13.01 47.56 40.10
N MET A 313 13.49 48.43 39.20
CA MET A 313 14.29 48.20 37.99
C MET A 313 15.69 47.61 38.23
N GLY A 314 16.19 46.84 37.26
CA GLY A 314 17.60 46.42 37.24
C GLY A 314 18.03 45.72 35.93
N THR A 315 18.46 46.52 34.97
CA THR A 315 19.05 46.12 33.67
C THR A 315 20.31 45.25 33.87
N ARG A 316 20.38 44.05 33.26
CA ARG A 316 21.68 43.36 33.05
C ARG A 316 21.70 42.52 31.77
N HIS A 317 22.76 42.75 31.00
CA HIS A 317 22.96 42.35 29.61
C HIS A 317 22.88 40.85 29.34
N GLN A 318 22.16 40.52 28.27
CA GLN A 318 22.08 39.21 27.64
C GLN A 318 23.30 39.03 26.71
N ARG A 319 24.29 38.24 27.14
CA ARG A 319 25.31 37.70 26.24
C ARG A 319 24.74 36.47 25.55
N GLN A 320 24.37 36.61 24.28
CA GLN A 320 24.08 35.50 23.38
C GLN A 320 25.35 34.66 23.19
N HIS A 321 25.33 33.42 23.70
CA HIS A 321 26.16 32.35 23.15
C HIS A 321 25.34 31.67 22.05
N GLN A 322 25.73 31.96 20.81
CA GLN A 322 25.24 31.29 19.62
C GLN A 322 25.88 29.91 19.59
N GLN A 323 25.13 28.88 20.00
CA GLN A 323 25.58 27.49 19.90
C GLN A 323 24.91 26.87 18.68
N THR A 324 25.71 26.67 17.64
CA THR A 324 25.38 25.89 16.43
C THR A 324 24.97 24.47 16.85
N GLN A 325 23.66 24.22 16.90
CA GLN A 325 23.09 22.91 17.21
C GLN A 325 23.10 22.07 15.93
N THR A 326 24.05 21.15 15.86
CA THR A 326 24.05 20.05 14.88
C THR A 326 22.85 19.14 15.17
N ASP A 327 21.99 18.99 14.17
CA ASP A 327 20.70 18.27 14.19
C ASP A 327 20.93 16.75 14.30
N ILE A 328 21.20 16.27 15.52
CA ILE A 328 21.20 14.83 15.85
C ILE A 328 19.78 14.49 16.31
N ARG A 329 19.00 13.81 15.45
CA ARG A 329 17.69 13.28 15.84
C ARG A 329 17.86 12.36 17.06
N PRO A 330 17.06 12.52 18.13
CA PRO A 330 17.13 11.64 19.28
C PRO A 330 16.77 10.19 18.88
N HIS A 331 17.45 9.22 19.48
CA HIS A 331 17.14 7.80 19.36
C HIS A 331 15.65 7.58 19.63
N PRO A 332 14.92 6.78 18.81
CA PRO A 332 13.47 6.60 18.98
C PRO A 332 13.13 6.06 20.38
N ASP A 333 12.12 6.67 21.03
CA ASP A 333 11.59 6.22 22.33
C ASP A 333 11.18 4.73 22.19
N PRO A 334 11.60 3.82 23.09
CA PRO A 334 11.17 2.42 23.06
C PRO A 334 9.65 2.24 22.98
N ARG A 335 8.86 3.16 23.55
CA ARG A 335 7.40 3.14 23.45
C ARG A 335 6.92 3.43 22.02
N ASP A 336 7.56 4.38 21.35
CA ASP A 336 7.24 4.72 19.95
C ASP A 336 7.56 3.56 19.01
N LYS A 337 8.68 2.87 19.24
CA LYS A 337 9.01 1.63 18.52
C LYS A 337 7.91 0.57 18.71
N GLN A 338 7.45 0.37 19.94
CA GLN A 338 6.38 -0.59 20.23
C GLN A 338 5.05 -0.20 19.58
N LEU A 339 4.67 1.08 19.60
CA LEU A 339 3.45 1.58 18.95
C LEU A 339 3.52 1.43 17.43
N ARG A 340 4.67 1.76 16.81
CA ARG A 340 4.93 1.55 15.36
C ARG A 340 4.70 0.08 14.99
N LEU A 341 5.33 -0.85 15.73
CA LEU A 341 5.17 -2.28 15.49
C LEU A 341 3.73 -2.74 15.69
N SER A 342 3.03 -2.26 16.72
CA SER A 342 1.63 -2.59 16.98
C SER A 342 0.71 -2.17 15.82
N LEU A 343 0.89 -0.97 15.27
CA LEU A 343 0.12 -0.50 14.12
C LEU A 343 0.40 -1.33 12.86
N LEU A 344 1.66 -1.67 12.58
CA LEU A 344 2.03 -2.50 11.43
C LEU A 344 1.49 -3.94 11.57
N THR A 345 1.57 -4.51 12.77
CA THR A 345 0.94 -5.80 13.06
C THR A 345 -0.57 -5.73 12.91
N THR A 346 -1.20 -4.62 13.30
CA THR A 346 -2.64 -4.41 13.14
C THR A 346 -3.03 -4.34 11.66
N LEU A 347 -2.29 -3.58 10.86
CA LEU A 347 -2.46 -3.49 9.41
C LEU A 347 -2.36 -4.86 8.73
N TYR A 348 -1.34 -5.65 9.09
CA TYR A 348 -1.17 -6.99 8.55
C TYR A 348 -2.28 -7.94 9.00
N ARG A 349 -2.55 -8.05 10.31
CA ARG A 349 -3.46 -9.07 10.84
C ARG A 349 -4.93 -8.76 10.56
N HIS A 350 -5.35 -7.52 10.82
CA HIS A 350 -6.76 -7.12 10.74
C HIS A 350 -7.14 -6.53 9.38
N GLY A 351 -6.16 -6.08 8.60
CA GLY A 351 -6.34 -5.73 7.20
C GLY A 351 -6.01 -6.93 6.33
N ILE A 352 -4.76 -7.02 5.90
CA ILE A 352 -4.34 -7.90 4.81
C ILE A 352 -4.69 -9.38 5.04
N SER A 353 -4.27 -9.94 6.19
CA SER A 353 -4.46 -11.36 6.51
C SER A 353 -5.94 -11.70 6.73
N ALA A 354 -6.71 -10.81 7.34
CA ALA A 354 -8.15 -11.01 7.52
C ALA A 354 -8.89 -10.95 6.18
N SER A 355 -8.53 -10.00 5.30
CA SER A 355 -9.08 -9.92 3.95
C SER A 355 -8.73 -11.17 3.13
N LEU A 356 -7.47 -11.63 3.16
CA LEU A 356 -7.06 -12.86 2.47
C LEU A 356 -7.84 -14.07 2.98
N ALA A 357 -8.03 -14.21 4.30
CA ALA A 357 -8.79 -15.30 4.88
C ALA A 357 -10.28 -15.25 4.48
N HIS A 358 -10.85 -14.05 4.37
CA HIS A 358 -12.23 -13.87 3.90
C HIS A 358 -12.39 -14.28 2.42
N LEU A 359 -11.43 -13.90 1.57
CA LEU A 359 -11.48 -14.16 0.13
C LEU A 359 -11.04 -15.57 -0.26
N ALA A 360 -10.29 -16.26 0.60
CA ALA A 360 -9.87 -17.63 0.40
C ALA A 360 -11.06 -18.59 0.63
N SER A 361 -11.20 -19.61 -0.23
CA SER A 361 -12.19 -20.65 -0.01
C SER A 361 -11.78 -21.50 1.19
N SER A 362 -12.66 -21.60 2.20
CA SER A 362 -12.39 -22.35 3.44
C SER A 362 -12.14 -23.84 3.21
N ALA A 363 -12.48 -24.38 2.03
CA ALA A 363 -12.36 -25.80 1.73
C ALA A 363 -10.95 -26.25 1.33
N SER A 364 -10.17 -25.42 0.61
CA SER A 364 -8.86 -25.84 0.08
C SER A 364 -7.67 -25.21 0.81
N GLY A 365 -7.86 -24.09 1.52
CA GLY A 365 -6.74 -23.32 2.08
C GLY A 365 -5.79 -22.74 1.03
N SER A 366 -6.11 -22.90 -0.26
CA SER A 366 -5.39 -22.35 -1.42
C SER A 366 -5.96 -20.98 -1.76
N LEU A 367 -5.09 -20.04 -2.14
CA LEU A 367 -5.49 -18.72 -2.63
C LEU A 367 -5.96 -18.77 -4.09
N SER A 368 -5.66 -19.83 -4.82
CA SER A 368 -6.07 -19.99 -6.23
C SER A 368 -7.58 -20.12 -6.39
N SER A 369 -8.28 -20.64 -5.37
CA SER A 369 -9.74 -20.79 -5.33
C SER A 369 -10.45 -19.55 -4.75
N SER A 370 -9.79 -18.39 -4.78
CA SER A 370 -10.33 -17.17 -4.19
C SER A 370 -11.60 -16.69 -4.92
N THR A 371 -12.55 -16.16 -4.15
CA THR A 371 -13.76 -15.50 -4.69
C THR A 371 -13.44 -14.22 -5.49
N SER A 372 -12.25 -13.65 -5.30
CA SER A 372 -11.77 -12.48 -6.03
C SER A 372 -10.26 -12.62 -6.26
N PRO A 373 -9.82 -13.23 -7.38
CA PRO A 373 -8.41 -13.41 -7.70
C PRO A 373 -7.65 -12.08 -7.83
N MET A 374 -8.32 -11.05 -8.34
CA MET A 374 -7.78 -9.71 -8.51
C MET A 374 -7.45 -9.06 -7.16
N LEU A 375 -8.41 -9.06 -6.24
CA LEU A 375 -8.21 -8.48 -4.92
C LEU A 375 -7.22 -9.29 -4.09
N THR A 376 -7.26 -10.63 -4.18
CA THR A 376 -6.26 -11.51 -3.54
C THR A 376 -4.85 -11.22 -4.04
N THR A 377 -4.67 -11.07 -5.36
CA THR A 377 -3.38 -10.68 -5.94
C THR A 377 -2.94 -9.32 -5.41
N TYR A 378 -3.82 -8.32 -5.38
CA TYR A 378 -3.51 -7.01 -4.81
C TYR A 378 -3.10 -7.11 -3.32
N LEU A 379 -3.84 -7.83 -2.49
CA LEU A 379 -3.53 -7.99 -1.06
C LEU A 379 -2.16 -8.63 -0.83
N LEU A 380 -1.79 -9.62 -1.64
CA LEU A 380 -0.44 -10.21 -1.61
C LEU A 380 0.65 -9.16 -1.89
N THR A 381 0.43 -8.24 -2.83
CA THR A 381 1.38 -7.14 -3.10
C THR A 381 1.55 -6.16 -1.93
N GLN A 382 0.59 -6.12 -1.00
CA GLN A 382 0.67 -5.26 0.18
C GLN A 382 1.46 -5.88 1.33
N ILE A 383 1.75 -7.19 1.32
CA ILE A 383 2.53 -7.86 2.37
C ILE A 383 3.98 -7.36 2.42
N PRO A 384 4.75 -7.29 1.29
CA PRO A 384 6.15 -6.89 1.35
C PRO A 384 6.40 -5.49 1.94
N PRO A 385 5.64 -4.43 1.57
CA PRO A 385 5.79 -3.11 2.20
C PRO A 385 5.60 -3.11 3.72
N VAL A 386 4.70 -3.94 4.25
CA VAL A 386 4.47 -4.08 5.69
C VAL A 386 5.59 -4.89 6.34
N PHE A 387 5.99 -6.01 5.75
CA PHE A 387 7.02 -6.89 6.30
C PHE A 387 8.40 -6.23 6.32
N ASN A 388 8.73 -5.41 5.31
CA ASN A 388 9.95 -4.61 5.32
C ASN A 388 10.02 -3.64 6.51
N ARG A 389 8.87 -3.07 6.94
CA ARG A 389 8.81 -2.17 8.11
C ARG A 389 8.73 -2.91 9.44
N LEU A 390 8.21 -4.15 9.45
CA LEU A 390 8.21 -5.02 10.62
C LEU A 390 9.59 -5.65 10.88
N GLY A 391 10.39 -5.81 9.82
CA GLY A 391 11.67 -6.51 9.85
C GLY A 391 11.51 -7.93 10.40
N ILE A 392 12.43 -8.33 11.28
CA ILE A 392 12.42 -9.65 11.93
C ILE A 392 11.14 -9.91 12.74
N THR A 393 10.40 -8.89 13.17
CA THR A 393 9.14 -9.08 13.92
C THR A 393 8.07 -9.77 13.08
N SER A 394 8.17 -9.70 11.75
CA SER A 394 7.27 -10.38 10.82
C SER A 394 7.24 -11.91 10.98
N VAL A 395 8.28 -12.52 11.58
CA VAL A 395 8.35 -13.98 11.80
C VAL A 395 7.17 -14.53 12.62
N LYS A 396 6.53 -13.68 13.44
CA LYS A 396 5.31 -14.01 14.20
C LYS A 396 4.14 -14.41 13.29
N HIS A 397 4.21 -14.07 12.01
CA HIS A 397 3.16 -14.31 11.02
C HIS A 397 3.49 -15.46 10.07
N PHE A 398 4.71 -15.99 10.09
CA PHE A 398 5.14 -17.03 9.15
C PHE A 398 4.36 -18.32 9.34
N GLN A 399 3.98 -18.64 10.58
CA GLN A 399 3.23 -19.86 10.91
C GLN A 399 1.86 -19.93 10.24
N THR A 400 1.20 -18.79 10.02
CA THR A 400 -0.08 -18.76 9.31
C THR A 400 0.13 -18.50 7.82
N LEU A 401 1.09 -17.65 7.45
CA LEU A 401 1.30 -17.23 6.07
C LEU A 401 1.91 -18.33 5.20
N LEU A 402 3.04 -18.93 5.63
CA LEU A 402 3.82 -19.82 4.77
C LEU A 402 3.08 -21.10 4.38
N PRO A 403 2.32 -21.77 5.28
CA PRO A 403 1.51 -22.91 4.87
C PRO A 403 0.48 -22.55 3.79
N THR A 404 -0.18 -21.39 3.90
CA THR A 404 -1.13 -20.92 2.88
C THR A 404 -0.44 -20.65 1.55
N LEU A 405 0.72 -20.00 1.54
CA LEU A 405 1.49 -19.75 0.31
C LEU A 405 1.97 -21.07 -0.32
N ARG A 406 2.43 -22.03 0.50
CA ARG A 406 2.84 -23.36 0.04
C ARG A 406 1.69 -24.06 -0.67
N VAL A 407 0.53 -24.17 -0.02
CA VAL A 407 -0.65 -24.84 -0.60
C VAL A 407 -1.08 -24.16 -1.90
N SER A 408 -1.04 -22.83 -1.95
CA SER A 408 -1.38 -22.06 -3.15
C SER A 408 -0.41 -22.29 -4.31
N LEU A 409 0.89 -22.38 -4.04
CA LEU A 409 1.91 -22.65 -5.06
C LEU A 409 1.86 -24.07 -5.61
N MET A 410 1.43 -25.03 -4.80
CA MET A 410 1.24 -26.42 -5.21
C MET A 410 -0.06 -26.63 -6.00
N ASP A 411 -0.98 -25.66 -5.99
CA ASP A 411 -2.24 -25.76 -6.72
C ASP A 411 -2.00 -25.68 -8.24
N PRO A 412 -2.44 -26.66 -9.05
CA PRO A 412 -2.20 -26.66 -10.49
C PRO A 412 -2.79 -25.43 -11.20
N PHE A 413 -3.84 -24.83 -10.66
CA PHE A 413 -4.52 -23.69 -11.29
C PHE A 413 -3.87 -22.34 -11.00
N ILE A 414 -2.82 -22.29 -10.16
CA ILE A 414 -2.16 -21.02 -9.78
C ILE A 414 -1.56 -20.28 -10.98
N LEU A 415 -1.17 -21.01 -12.02
CA LEU A 415 -0.57 -20.46 -13.25
C LEU A 415 -1.61 -19.85 -14.21
N VAL A 416 -2.89 -20.18 -14.04
CA VAL A 416 -4.01 -19.75 -14.90
C VAL A 416 -4.74 -18.54 -14.32
N ALA A 417 -4.43 -18.16 -13.07
CA ALA A 417 -5.08 -17.05 -12.39
C ALA A 417 -4.98 -15.73 -13.20
N PRO A 418 -6.09 -14.98 -13.37
CA PRO A 418 -6.11 -13.74 -14.15
C PRO A 418 -5.06 -12.75 -13.65
N ALA A 419 -4.29 -12.18 -14.58
CA ALA A 419 -3.31 -11.17 -14.23
C ALA A 419 -4.03 -9.85 -13.87
N MET A 420 -3.58 -9.20 -12.79
CA MET A 420 -4.12 -7.91 -12.38
C MET A 420 -3.67 -6.80 -13.35
N PRO A 421 -4.61 -6.08 -14.00
CA PRO A 421 -4.32 -4.77 -14.59
C PRO A 421 -4.07 -3.82 -13.42
N MET A 422 -2.84 -3.31 -13.30
CA MET A 422 -2.43 -2.49 -12.16
C MET A 422 -3.35 -1.25 -12.00
N PRO A 423 -3.99 -1.05 -10.83
CA PRO A 423 -4.53 0.25 -10.47
C PRO A 423 -3.38 1.11 -9.95
N ILE A 424 -3.11 2.22 -10.65
CA ILE A 424 -2.29 3.37 -10.26
C ILE A 424 -0.80 3.05 -9.96
N PRO A 425 0.16 3.73 -10.61
CA PRO A 425 1.58 3.49 -10.35
C PRO A 425 1.94 3.85 -8.90
N GLN A 426 2.12 2.82 -8.06
CA GLN A 426 2.88 2.96 -6.82
C GLN A 426 4.30 3.36 -7.20
N LYS A 427 4.70 4.59 -6.84
CA LYS A 427 6.03 5.13 -7.09
C LYS A 427 7.06 4.30 -6.32
N ARG A 428 7.53 3.21 -6.95
CA ARG A 428 8.58 2.32 -6.41
C ARG A 428 9.77 3.21 -6.02
N GLU A 429 10.21 3.12 -4.77
CA GLU A 429 11.36 3.90 -4.28
C GLU A 429 12.57 3.63 -5.18
N ARG A 430 13.15 4.71 -5.71
CA ARG A 430 14.32 4.68 -6.60
C ARG A 430 15.52 4.12 -5.84
N GLY A 431 15.90 2.88 -6.14
CA GLY A 431 17.26 2.40 -5.90
C GLY A 431 18.25 3.13 -6.83
N MET A 432 19.49 3.29 -6.38
CA MET A 432 20.53 4.19 -6.90
C MET A 432 21.00 4.00 -8.36
N ASN A 433 20.39 3.15 -9.19
CA ASN A 433 20.79 3.00 -10.59
C ASN A 433 19.64 3.39 -11.54
N GLY A 434 19.74 4.62 -12.04
CA GLY A 434 18.75 5.24 -12.92
C GLY A 434 18.63 4.57 -14.29
N LYS A 435 17.59 3.74 -14.46
CA LYS A 435 16.96 3.54 -15.78
C LYS A 435 15.45 3.32 -15.61
N PRO A 436 14.58 4.14 -16.23
CA PRO A 436 13.15 3.89 -16.20
C PRO A 436 12.82 2.79 -17.22
N THR A 437 12.55 1.57 -16.75
CA THR A 437 11.99 0.51 -17.59
C THR A 437 10.46 0.59 -17.53
N THR A 438 9.87 1.43 -18.38
CA THR A 438 8.41 1.49 -18.60
C THR A 438 7.99 0.38 -19.56
N THR A 439 7.98 -0.86 -19.08
CA THR A 439 7.26 -1.96 -19.72
C THR A 439 6.69 -2.82 -18.60
N THR A 440 5.63 -2.29 -18.00
CA THR A 440 4.99 -2.84 -16.79
C THR A 440 4.11 -4.01 -17.20
N THR A 441 4.64 -5.23 -17.14
CA THR A 441 3.86 -6.47 -17.29
C THR A 441 2.81 -6.59 -16.17
N PRO A 442 1.58 -7.06 -16.48
CA PRO A 442 0.54 -7.27 -15.47
C PRO A 442 1.00 -8.33 -14.47
N MET A 443 0.71 -8.10 -13.19
CA MET A 443 1.20 -8.95 -12.11
C MET A 443 0.25 -10.13 -11.90
N THR A 444 0.78 -11.36 -11.96
CA THR A 444 0.02 -12.58 -11.68
C THR A 444 0.04 -12.92 -10.18
N MET A 445 -0.94 -13.72 -9.74
CA MET A 445 -0.99 -14.18 -8.34
C MET A 445 0.29 -14.92 -7.95
N VAL A 446 0.80 -15.81 -8.80
CA VAL A 446 2.07 -16.52 -8.56
C VAL A 446 3.24 -15.55 -8.39
N GLN A 447 3.35 -14.52 -9.24
CA GLN A 447 4.41 -13.50 -9.09
C GLN A 447 4.29 -12.75 -7.77
N ALA A 448 3.08 -12.42 -7.34
CA ALA A 448 2.84 -11.78 -6.04
C ALA A 448 3.26 -12.70 -4.87
N ILE A 449 2.92 -14.00 -4.91
CA ILE A 449 3.39 -14.96 -3.91
C ILE A 449 4.92 -15.04 -3.89
N LEU A 450 5.57 -15.10 -5.04
CA LEU A 450 7.04 -15.16 -5.12
C LEU A 450 7.70 -13.88 -4.60
N ASP A 451 7.10 -12.71 -4.78
CA ASP A 451 7.55 -11.45 -4.16
C ASP A 451 7.43 -11.49 -2.62
N VAL A 452 6.35 -12.10 -2.10
CA VAL A 452 6.17 -12.31 -0.66
C VAL A 452 7.23 -13.25 -0.11
N LEU A 453 7.51 -14.37 -0.78
CA LEU A 453 8.54 -15.33 -0.36
C LEU A 453 9.93 -14.70 -0.35
N GLN A 454 10.28 -13.92 -1.38
CA GLN A 454 11.54 -13.17 -1.40
C GLN A 454 11.65 -12.18 -0.24
N CYS A 455 10.55 -11.46 0.06
CA CYS A 455 10.51 -10.58 1.20
C CYS A 455 10.72 -11.34 2.52
N VAL A 456 10.02 -12.46 2.72
CA VAL A 456 10.13 -13.32 3.91
C VAL A 456 11.56 -13.83 4.11
N ILE A 457 12.20 -14.32 3.05
CA ILE A 457 13.59 -14.78 3.10
C ILE A 457 14.52 -13.64 3.54
N ARG A 458 14.35 -12.44 2.96
CA ARG A 458 15.18 -11.28 3.30
C ARG A 458 14.98 -10.80 4.73
N VAL A 459 13.75 -10.54 5.16
CA VAL A 459 13.47 -9.93 6.48
C VAL A 459 13.55 -10.91 7.64
N GLY A 460 13.43 -12.21 7.34
CA GLY A 460 13.35 -13.28 8.32
C GLY A 460 14.48 -14.31 8.21
N ALA A 461 15.59 -14.00 7.51
CA ALA A 461 16.63 -14.96 7.13
C ALA A 461 17.05 -15.94 8.25
N PRO A 462 17.35 -15.51 9.49
CA PRO A 462 17.73 -16.44 10.56
C PRO A 462 16.63 -17.45 10.85
N ARG A 463 15.37 -17.00 10.92
CA ARG A 463 14.23 -17.88 11.23
C ARG A 463 13.79 -18.73 10.04
N VAL A 464 14.03 -18.25 8.82
CA VAL A 464 13.82 -19.05 7.62
C VAL A 464 14.81 -20.20 7.58
N ARG A 465 16.11 -19.92 7.78
CA ARG A 465 17.15 -20.94 7.89
C ARG A 465 16.82 -21.98 8.96
N ASP A 466 16.47 -21.55 10.17
CA ASP A 466 16.34 -22.49 11.28
C ASP A 466 15.09 -23.39 11.19
N LYS A 467 14.03 -22.97 10.47
CA LYS A 467 12.72 -23.65 10.55
C LYS A 467 11.89 -23.63 9.27
N TRP A 468 11.87 -22.52 8.55
CA TRP A 468 10.82 -22.28 7.54
C TRP A 468 11.23 -22.57 6.09
N TYR A 469 12.53 -22.73 5.81
CA TYR A 469 12.98 -23.04 4.45
C TYR A 469 12.33 -24.30 3.83
N PRO A 470 12.03 -25.40 4.58
CA PRO A 470 11.43 -26.58 3.96
C PRO A 470 10.02 -26.31 3.45
N GLU A 471 9.23 -25.48 4.15
CA GLU A 471 7.88 -25.11 3.71
C GLU A 471 7.92 -24.24 2.44
N ILE A 472 8.88 -23.30 2.36
CA ILE A 472 9.10 -22.48 1.17
C ILE A 472 9.54 -23.35 -0.01
N LEU A 473 10.53 -24.21 0.21
CA LEU A 473 11.09 -25.07 -0.84
C LEU A 473 10.05 -26.04 -1.40
N ARG A 474 9.22 -26.67 -0.55
CA ARG A 474 8.11 -27.53 -0.99
C ARG A 474 7.13 -26.81 -1.92
N GLY A 475 6.75 -25.58 -1.58
CA GLY A 475 5.86 -24.79 -2.43
C GLY A 475 6.50 -24.44 -3.77
N VAL A 476 7.77 -24.03 -3.75
CA VAL A 476 8.53 -23.66 -4.96
C VAL A 476 8.75 -24.85 -5.88
N VAL A 477 9.08 -26.02 -5.32
CA VAL A 477 9.23 -27.29 -6.06
C VAL A 477 7.89 -27.68 -6.70
N GLY A 478 6.79 -27.69 -5.94
CA GLY A 478 5.48 -28.01 -6.50
C GLY A 478 5.04 -27.06 -7.61
N CYS A 479 5.31 -25.76 -7.46
CA CYS A 479 5.03 -24.77 -8.51
C CYS A 479 5.91 -24.97 -9.75
N TRP A 480 7.15 -25.41 -9.58
CA TRP A 480 8.04 -25.74 -10.69
C TRP A 480 7.50 -26.94 -11.48
N CYS A 481 7.09 -28.02 -10.81
CA CYS A 481 6.47 -29.18 -11.46
C CYS A 481 5.22 -28.76 -12.25
N ASN A 482 4.34 -27.93 -11.66
CA ASN A 482 3.18 -27.38 -12.38
C ASN A 482 3.61 -26.58 -13.64
N CYS A 483 4.72 -25.83 -13.59
CA CYS A 483 5.24 -25.12 -14.78
C CYS A 483 5.77 -26.08 -15.85
N VAL A 484 6.43 -27.17 -15.43
CA VAL A 484 6.96 -28.21 -16.33
C VAL A 484 5.79 -28.92 -17.01
N ASP A 485 4.77 -29.33 -16.26
CA ASP A 485 3.57 -30.00 -16.79
C ASP A 485 2.85 -29.13 -17.82
N GLU A 486 2.65 -27.84 -17.51
CA GLU A 486 2.00 -26.89 -18.42
C GLU A 486 2.82 -26.59 -19.68
N LEU A 487 4.14 -26.84 -19.68
CA LEU A 487 4.99 -26.69 -20.86
C LEU A 487 5.07 -27.98 -21.71
N HIS A 488 4.86 -29.16 -21.11
CA HIS A 488 4.91 -30.46 -21.80
C HIS A 488 3.53 -30.98 -22.24
N GLY A 489 2.43 -30.44 -21.70
CA GLY A 489 1.07 -30.90 -21.94
C GLY A 489 0.50 -30.72 -23.36
N ASP A 490 1.29 -30.27 -24.33
CA ASP A 490 0.83 -29.99 -25.72
C ASP A 490 1.37 -31.00 -26.77
N ASP A 491 2.28 -31.91 -26.38
CA ASP A 491 2.90 -32.90 -27.30
C ASP A 491 2.13 -34.25 -27.39
N GLY A 492 0.94 -34.35 -26.78
CA GLY A 492 0.31 -35.62 -26.41
C GLY A 492 -0.67 -36.28 -27.39
N ASP A 493 -1.15 -35.62 -28.46
CA ASP A 493 -2.25 -36.17 -29.30
C ASP A 493 -1.86 -36.51 -30.74
N SER A 494 -0.59 -36.81 -30.99
CA SER A 494 -0.14 -37.34 -32.29
C SER A 494 0.62 -38.66 -32.15
N LYS A 495 -0.02 -39.65 -31.53
CA LYS A 495 0.35 -41.05 -31.79
C LYS A 495 -0.48 -41.60 -32.95
N ILE A 496 0.21 -41.63 -34.09
CA ILE A 496 -0.04 -42.49 -35.24
C ILE A 496 -0.22 -43.93 -34.74
N GLU A 497 -1.43 -44.48 -34.84
CA GLU A 497 -1.63 -45.92 -34.92
C GLU A 497 -1.79 -46.28 -36.40
N ASP A 498 -0.81 -47.04 -36.91
CA ASP A 498 -0.82 -47.61 -38.25
C ASP A 498 -0.89 -49.14 -38.17
N ASN A 499 -1.86 -49.65 -38.92
CA ASN A 499 -2.03 -50.97 -39.55
C ASN A 499 -2.54 -52.20 -38.79
N GLY A 500 -3.69 -52.71 -39.29
CA GLY A 500 -3.89 -54.16 -39.46
C GLY A 500 -5.32 -54.73 -39.63
N THR A 501 -6.01 -54.44 -40.74
CA THR A 501 -6.80 -55.40 -41.58
C THR A 501 -8.17 -55.99 -41.11
N ASP A 502 -9.28 -55.37 -41.56
CA ASP A 502 -10.48 -55.86 -42.34
C ASP A 502 -11.12 -57.27 -42.18
N PRO A 503 -12.39 -57.52 -42.66
CA PRO A 503 -13.55 -56.63 -42.87
C PRO A 503 -14.97 -57.24 -42.55
N ALA A 504 -16.02 -56.45 -42.83
CA ALA A 504 -17.44 -56.78 -43.12
C ALA A 504 -18.45 -56.72 -41.92
N THR A 505 -19.67 -56.15 -41.97
CA THR A 505 -20.55 -55.60 -43.03
C THR A 505 -21.66 -54.72 -42.39
N SER A 506 -22.22 -53.79 -43.19
CA SER A 506 -23.64 -53.36 -43.23
C SER A 506 -24.06 -51.96 -42.71
N THR A 507 -24.02 -50.97 -43.63
CA THR A 507 -25.13 -50.12 -44.17
C THR A 507 -26.10 -49.41 -43.20
N VAL A 508 -26.44 -48.11 -43.30
CA VAL A 508 -27.24 -47.42 -44.37
C VAL A 508 -27.18 -45.87 -44.20
N THR A 509 -26.76 -45.16 -45.27
CA THR A 509 -27.33 -43.98 -46.01
C THR A 509 -28.07 -42.83 -45.25
N LEU A 510 -27.90 -41.52 -45.51
CA LEU A 510 -28.12 -40.75 -46.77
C LEU A 510 -27.73 -39.24 -46.66
N LYS A 511 -27.44 -38.66 -47.84
CA LYS A 511 -27.67 -37.27 -48.37
C LYS A 511 -26.52 -36.24 -48.34
N THR A 512 -25.81 -36.06 -49.47
CA THR A 512 -26.03 -35.15 -50.66
C THR A 512 -25.32 -33.82 -50.49
N SER A 513 -24.61 -33.20 -51.43
CA SER A 513 -24.32 -33.43 -52.87
C SER A 513 -23.47 -32.25 -53.37
N GLY A 514 -22.58 -32.45 -54.35
CA GLY A 514 -22.08 -31.36 -55.21
C GLY A 514 -20.61 -31.44 -55.64
N GLU A 515 -20.29 -32.43 -56.49
CA GLU A 515 -19.11 -32.54 -57.36
C GLU A 515 -19.09 -31.37 -58.39
N ASP A 516 -17.95 -30.73 -58.65
CA ASP A 516 -16.93 -31.00 -59.69
C ASP A 516 -17.44 -30.65 -61.13
N GLU A 517 -16.68 -30.25 -62.15
CA GLU A 517 -15.35 -30.65 -62.62
C GLU A 517 -14.81 -29.61 -63.65
N ASN A 518 -13.55 -29.86 -64.02
CA ASN A 518 -12.88 -29.59 -65.31
C ASN A 518 -12.22 -28.23 -65.54
N GLY A 519 -10.96 -28.14 -66.00
CA GLY A 519 -10.06 -29.19 -66.50
C GLY A 519 -9.24 -28.67 -67.69
N THR A 520 -7.92 -28.83 -67.62
CA THR A 520 -6.92 -28.96 -68.72
C THR A 520 -6.67 -27.76 -69.66
N ALA A 521 -5.49 -27.12 -69.59
CA ALA A 521 -4.22 -27.41 -70.29
C ALA A 521 -4.21 -26.90 -71.76
N THR A 522 -3.31 -26.04 -72.23
CA THR A 522 -1.88 -26.32 -72.55
C THR A 522 -1.17 -25.08 -73.15
N GLU A 523 0.16 -24.98 -72.89
CA GLU A 523 1.25 -24.40 -73.75
C GLU A 523 1.24 -22.89 -74.11
N ARG A 524 2.34 -22.11 -74.19
CA ARG A 524 3.80 -22.31 -74.15
C ARG A 524 4.51 -20.93 -74.06
N LEU A 525 5.69 -20.93 -73.42
CA LEU A 525 6.94 -20.17 -73.71
C LEU A 525 7.10 -18.66 -73.43
N ALA A 526 8.09 -18.39 -72.56
CA ALA A 526 9.26 -17.50 -72.73
C ALA A 526 9.37 -16.29 -71.78
N GLY A 527 10.51 -16.19 -71.08
CA GLY A 527 11.04 -14.95 -70.48
C GLY A 527 11.67 -15.15 -69.10
N GLU A 528 13.00 -15.28 -69.07
CA GLU A 528 13.85 -15.16 -67.87
C GLU A 528 13.94 -13.69 -67.38
N ASP A 529 14.56 -13.51 -66.20
CA ASP A 529 14.85 -12.29 -65.42
C ASP A 529 13.65 -11.73 -64.63
N GLU A 530 13.72 -11.36 -63.34
CA GLU A 530 14.86 -10.91 -62.55
C GLU A 530 14.51 -11.00 -61.04
N SER A 531 15.57 -11.11 -60.25
CA SER A 531 15.75 -10.87 -58.81
C SER A 531 14.74 -9.97 -58.06
N VAL A 532 14.68 -10.20 -56.73
CA VAL A 532 14.17 -9.31 -55.66
C VAL A 532 12.70 -9.51 -55.22
N ARG A 533 12.48 -10.41 -54.25
CA ARG A 533 11.62 -10.07 -53.10
C ARG A 533 12.13 -10.67 -51.80
N SER A 534 13.04 -9.91 -51.20
CA SER A 534 13.45 -10.01 -49.80
C SER A 534 12.25 -9.94 -48.84
N LYS A 535 12.36 -10.74 -47.77
CA LYS A 535 12.16 -10.34 -46.37
C LYS A 535 10.88 -9.55 -46.08
N ASN A 536 9.87 -10.25 -45.58
CA ASN A 536 9.04 -9.79 -44.47
C ASN A 536 8.18 -10.95 -43.95
N LYS A 537 8.76 -11.75 -43.05
CA LYS A 537 8.00 -12.66 -42.18
C LYS A 537 7.95 -12.00 -40.81
N THR A 538 7.00 -11.10 -40.63
CA THR A 538 6.65 -10.57 -39.31
C THR A 538 6.08 -11.73 -38.49
N ASN A 539 6.87 -12.24 -37.54
CA ASN A 539 6.46 -13.24 -36.57
C ASN A 539 5.30 -12.70 -35.72
N ILE A 540 4.08 -13.14 -36.01
CA ILE A 540 2.96 -13.02 -35.10
C ILE A 540 3.13 -14.18 -34.11
N ALA A 541 3.59 -13.89 -32.88
CA ALA A 541 3.70 -14.89 -31.82
C ALA A 541 2.32 -15.50 -31.55
N THR A 542 2.25 -16.82 -31.44
CA THR A 542 1.00 -17.52 -31.12
C THR A 542 0.59 -17.25 -29.67
N LYS A 543 -0.68 -17.51 -29.33
CA LYS A 543 -1.16 -17.42 -27.94
C LYS A 543 -0.35 -18.34 -27.02
N ASP A 544 0.08 -19.48 -27.54
CA ASP A 544 0.86 -20.49 -26.80
C ASP A 544 2.31 -20.02 -26.60
N ASP A 545 2.91 -19.33 -27.57
CA ASP A 545 4.22 -18.67 -27.40
C ASP A 545 4.19 -17.65 -26.25
N ILE A 546 3.10 -16.89 -26.13
CA ILE A 546 2.91 -15.90 -25.07
C ILE A 546 2.75 -16.60 -23.72
N LYS A 547 1.91 -17.63 -23.64
CA LYS A 547 1.71 -18.44 -22.42
C LYS A 547 3.03 -19.06 -21.95
N ALA A 548 3.76 -19.73 -22.85
CA ALA A 548 5.05 -20.35 -22.55
C ALA A 548 6.10 -19.31 -22.12
N LYS A 549 6.08 -18.10 -22.70
CA LYS A 549 6.94 -16.99 -22.27
C LYS A 549 6.63 -16.53 -20.85
N GLU A 550 5.35 -16.43 -20.47
CA GLU A 550 4.97 -16.07 -19.10
C GLU A 550 5.34 -17.17 -18.09
N ILE A 551 5.11 -18.44 -18.42
CA ILE A 551 5.53 -19.58 -17.58
C ILE A 551 7.05 -19.56 -17.37
N ARG A 552 7.83 -19.34 -18.43
CA ARG A 552 9.29 -19.23 -18.31
C ARG A 552 9.73 -18.07 -17.40
N LYS A 553 9.01 -16.95 -17.39
CA LYS A 553 9.29 -15.87 -16.42
C LYS A 553 9.03 -16.31 -14.98
N VAL A 554 7.97 -17.08 -14.73
CA VAL A 554 7.69 -17.66 -13.41
C VAL A 554 8.81 -18.62 -13.01
N MET A 555 9.26 -19.50 -13.91
CA MET A 555 10.37 -20.42 -13.67
C MET A 555 11.67 -19.69 -13.26
N VAL A 556 12.03 -18.60 -13.95
CA VAL A 556 13.19 -17.76 -13.55
C VAL A 556 13.00 -17.18 -12.14
N ARG A 557 11.79 -16.71 -11.82
CA ARG A 557 11.46 -16.18 -10.49
C ARG A 557 11.52 -17.25 -9.39
N LEU A 558 11.17 -18.50 -9.69
CA LEU A 558 11.32 -19.64 -8.78
C LEU A 558 12.80 -19.93 -8.50
N GLN A 559 13.65 -19.94 -9.54
CA GLN A 559 15.10 -20.09 -9.40
C GLN A 559 15.70 -19.00 -8.49
N ASP A 560 15.24 -17.75 -8.61
CA ASP A 560 15.70 -16.66 -7.74
C ASP A 560 15.36 -16.91 -6.26
N VAL A 561 14.20 -17.51 -5.97
CA VAL A 561 13.79 -17.86 -4.60
C VAL A 561 14.68 -18.97 -4.05
N VAL A 562 14.90 -20.03 -4.84
CA VAL A 562 15.81 -21.14 -4.47
C VAL A 562 17.22 -20.66 -4.24
N ARG A 563 17.75 -19.79 -5.11
CA ARG A 563 19.07 -19.17 -4.93
C ARG A 563 19.16 -18.37 -3.63
N SER A 564 18.09 -17.69 -3.26
CA SER A 564 18.04 -16.90 -2.02
C SER A 564 18.00 -17.79 -0.78
N LEU A 565 17.34 -18.96 -0.85
CA LEU A 565 17.42 -19.99 0.19
C LEU A 565 18.82 -20.58 0.33
N GLY A 566 19.45 -20.95 -0.79
CA GLY A 566 20.82 -21.52 -0.78
C GLY A 566 21.89 -20.57 -0.23
N LYS A 567 21.64 -19.25 -0.23
CA LYS A 567 22.54 -18.25 0.40
C LYS A 567 22.45 -18.22 1.93
N ILE A 568 21.33 -18.64 2.51
CA ILE A 568 21.09 -18.53 3.96
C ILE A 568 21.18 -19.87 4.69
N ILE A 569 21.11 -21.00 3.96
CA ILE A 569 21.21 -22.36 4.51
C ILE A 569 22.68 -22.80 4.48
N PRO A 570 23.19 -23.52 5.49
CA PRO A 570 24.54 -24.08 5.47
C PRO A 570 24.78 -24.94 4.22
N HIS A 571 25.97 -24.81 3.61
CA HIS A 571 26.30 -25.45 2.33
C HIS A 571 26.12 -26.97 2.35
N GLU A 572 26.54 -27.63 3.43
CA GLU A 572 26.41 -29.09 3.59
C GLU A 572 24.95 -29.54 3.61
N GLU A 573 24.12 -28.88 4.41
CA GLU A 573 22.68 -29.17 4.50
C GLU A 573 21.98 -28.91 3.16
N TRP A 574 22.34 -27.81 2.49
CA TRP A 574 21.77 -27.45 1.19
C TRP A 574 22.13 -28.46 0.10
N ASP A 575 23.39 -28.91 0.05
CA ASP A 575 23.86 -29.92 -0.91
C ASP A 575 23.15 -31.27 -0.73
N ASP A 576 22.92 -31.69 0.52
CA ASP A 576 22.24 -32.95 0.80
C ASP A 576 20.77 -32.90 0.40
N VAL A 577 20.09 -31.78 0.68
CA VAL A 577 18.71 -31.54 0.22
C VAL A 577 18.63 -31.55 -1.31
N LEU A 578 19.58 -30.88 -1.97
CA LEU A 578 19.67 -30.81 -3.43
C LEU A 578 19.84 -32.19 -4.08
N LYS A 579 20.80 -32.99 -3.58
CA LYS A 579 21.05 -34.36 -4.05
C LYS A 579 19.81 -35.23 -3.91
N ARG A 580 19.12 -35.15 -2.78
CA ARG A 580 17.90 -35.95 -2.53
C ARG A 580 16.79 -35.59 -3.51
N LEU A 581 16.49 -34.29 -3.65
CA LEU A 581 15.40 -33.84 -4.54
C LEU A 581 15.67 -34.18 -6.01
N ILE A 582 16.92 -34.01 -6.48
CA ILE A 582 17.28 -34.35 -7.87
C ILE A 582 17.27 -35.86 -8.12
N ALA A 583 17.58 -36.67 -7.10
CA ALA A 583 17.49 -38.12 -7.21
C ALA A 583 16.04 -38.60 -7.34
N GLU A 584 15.10 -37.91 -6.67
CA GLU A 584 13.66 -38.18 -6.75
C GLU A 584 13.07 -37.71 -8.09
N GLU A 585 13.44 -36.51 -8.57
CA GLU A 585 12.88 -35.90 -9.77
C GLU A 585 13.94 -35.15 -10.58
N LYS A 586 14.27 -35.69 -11.77
CA LYS A 586 15.37 -35.17 -12.61
C LYS A 586 15.10 -33.77 -13.17
N ASP A 587 13.83 -33.42 -13.38
CA ASP A 587 13.43 -32.13 -13.96
C ASP A 587 13.67 -30.95 -13.01
N LEU A 588 13.93 -31.23 -11.73
CA LEU A 588 14.34 -30.23 -10.75
C LEU A 588 15.75 -29.70 -10.99
N ARG A 589 16.58 -30.34 -11.83
CA ARG A 589 17.91 -29.81 -12.21
C ARG A 589 17.82 -28.39 -12.73
N GLY A 590 16.79 -28.08 -13.54
CA GLY A 590 16.54 -26.75 -14.04
C GLY A 590 16.22 -25.74 -12.94
N LEU A 591 15.47 -26.12 -11.91
CA LEU A 591 15.13 -25.24 -10.77
C LEU A 591 16.37 -24.80 -9.99
N PHE A 592 17.36 -25.70 -9.89
CA PHE A 592 18.61 -25.43 -9.18
C PHE A 592 19.72 -24.85 -10.06
N GLY A 593 19.45 -24.61 -11.35
CA GLY A 593 20.43 -24.07 -12.29
C GLY A 593 21.57 -25.04 -12.62
N ILE A 594 21.33 -26.34 -12.45
CA ILE A 594 22.30 -27.39 -12.78
C ILE A 594 22.08 -27.77 -14.23
N SER A 595 23.11 -27.59 -15.06
CA SER A 595 23.09 -28.03 -16.46
C SER A 595 22.83 -29.54 -16.53
N PRO A 596 22.08 -30.04 -17.52
CA PRO A 596 21.80 -31.47 -17.70
C PRO A 596 23.06 -32.33 -17.67
#